data_AF-A0A953A5B1-F1
#
_entry.id   AF-A0A953A5B1-F1
#
_cell.length_a   1.000
_cell.length_b   1.000
_cell.length_c   1.000
_cell.angle_alpha   90.00
_cell.angle_beta   90.00
_cell.angle_gamma   90.00
#
_symmetry.space_group_name_H-M   'P 1'
#
loop_
_entity.id
_entity.type
_entity.pdbx_description
1 polymer ?
#
loop_
_entity_poly.entity_id
_entity_poly.type
_entity_poly.pdbx_seq_one_letter_code
_entity_poly.pdbx_strand_id
1 'polypeptide(L)'
;MLKNPYINAVLAALYIVTIVFSIQSVTSVIKDRSDNNLLIPMTMLSLFVLSAALMGLLFVYTPLKLFLENQKNEALVFFLKTVGTFACFAVVFVVLLLLV
;
A
#
# COMPACT_ATOMS: atom_id res chain seq x y z
N MET A 1 -18.36 3.20 -0.94
CA MET A 1 -17.82 4.34 -0.16
C MET A 1 -17.60 3.90 1.28
N LEU A 2 -16.35 3.66 1.68
CA LEU A 2 -16.00 3.29 3.06
C LEU A 2 -15.72 4.57 3.85
N LYS A 3 -16.70 4.97 4.65
CA LYS A 3 -16.70 6.22 5.43
C LYS A 3 -15.81 6.15 6.69
N ASN A 4 -15.19 5.00 6.96
CA ASN A 4 -14.49 4.73 8.20
C ASN A 4 -12.99 4.49 7.96
N PRO A 5 -12.09 5.36 8.48
CA PRO A 5 -10.66 5.31 8.16
C PRO A 5 -9.99 4.00 8.61
N TYR A 6 -10.48 3.38 9.69
CA TYR A 6 -9.99 2.07 10.15
C TYR A 6 -10.28 0.94 9.17
N ILE A 7 -11.42 0.98 8.49
CA ILE A 7 -11.77 -0.07 7.51
C ILE A 7 -10.89 0.07 6.27
N ASN A 8 -10.56 1.30 5.86
CA ASN A 8 -9.62 1.52 4.76
C ASN A 8 -8.21 1.01 5.12
N ALA A 9 -7.76 1.20 6.36
CA ALA A 9 -6.47 0.68 6.82
C ALA A 9 -6.45 -0.86 6.82
N VAL A 10 -7.52 -1.51 7.30
CA VAL A 10 -7.64 -2.98 7.28
C VAL A 10 -7.72 -3.51 5.84
N LEU A 11 -8.48 -2.86 4.95
CA LEU A 11 -8.55 -3.23 3.54
C LEU A 11 -7.18 -3.11 2.85
N ALA A 12 -6.45 -2.03 3.16
CA ALA A 12 -5.12 -1.79 2.62
C ALA A 12 -4.13 -2.86 3.11
N ALA A 13 -4.18 -3.25 4.38
CA ALA A 13 -3.37 -4.33 4.91
C ALA A 13 -3.72 -5.68 4.24
N LEU A 14 -5.01 -5.99 4.07
CA LEU A 14 -5.47 -7.21 3.42
C LEU A 14 -5.06 -7.27 1.94
N TYR A 15 -5.09 -6.13 1.25
CA TYR A 15 -4.58 -6.00 -0.11
C TYR A 15 -3.07 -6.31 -0.18
N ILE A 16 -2.27 -5.71 0.71
CA ILE A 16 -0.81 -5.96 0.76
C ILE A 16 -0.52 -7.44 0.99
N VAL A 17 -1.18 -8.08 1.96
CA VAL A 17 -1.01 -9.51 2.24
C VAL A 17 -1.35 -10.36 1.02
N THR A 18 -2.46 -10.06 0.34
CA THR A 18 -2.90 -10.79 -0.85
C THR A 18 -1.90 -10.67 -2.00
N ILE A 19 -1.36 -9.46 -2.22
CA ILE A 19 -0.34 -9.21 -3.25
C ILE A 19 0.95 -9.96 -2.92
N VAL A 20 1.43 -9.88 -1.68
CA VAL A 20 2.66 -10.56 -1.25
C VAL A 20 2.52 -12.07 -1.38
N PHE A 21 1.39 -12.65 -0.94
CA PHE A 21 1.13 -14.08 -1.07
C PHE A 21 1.06 -14.52 -2.55
N SER A 22 0.46 -13.70 -3.42
CA SER A 22 0.40 -13.97 -4.85
C SER A 22 1.79 -13.90 -5.50
N ILE A 23 2.60 -12.89 -5.17
CA ILE A 23 3.99 -12.78 -5.64
C ILE A 23 4.78 -14.00 -5.17
N GLN A 24 4.68 -14.38 -3.89
CA GLN A 24 5.42 -15.52 -3.35
C GLN A 24 5.02 -16.84 -4.02
N SER A 25 3.72 -17.05 -4.26
CA SER A 25 3.21 -18.22 -4.98
C SER A 25 3.73 -18.26 -6.42
N VAL A 26 3.65 -17.15 -7.14
CA VAL A 26 4.12 -17.04 -8.53
C VAL A 26 5.64 -17.19 -8.62
N THR A 27 6.40 -16.53 -7.75
CA THR A 27 7.87 -16.66 -7.69
C THR A 27 8.30 -18.07 -7.33
N SER A 28 7.58 -18.78 -6.47
CA SER A 28 7.88 -20.19 -6.15
C SER A 28 7.74 -21.12 -7.36
N VAL A 29 6.76 -20.85 -8.23
CA VAL A 29 6.53 -21.60 -9.47
C VAL A 29 7.52 -21.21 -10.58
N ILE A 30 7.96 -19.94 -10.60
CA ILE A 30 8.90 -19.42 -11.60
C ILE A 30 10.37 -19.72 -11.23
N LYS A 31 10.68 -20.01 -9.96
CA LYS A 31 12.05 -20.29 -9.49
C LYS A 31 12.72 -21.48 -10.19
N ASP A 32 11.93 -22.39 -10.77
CA ASP A 32 12.40 -23.53 -11.57
C ASP A 32 12.70 -23.14 -13.05
N ARG A 33 12.33 -21.93 -13.48
CA ARG A 33 12.55 -21.42 -14.85
C ARG A 33 13.45 -20.17 -14.85
N SER A 34 14.75 -20.43 -14.78
CA SER A 34 15.89 -19.65 -15.29
C SER A 34 16.00 -18.14 -14.96
N ASP A 35 17.16 -17.78 -14.42
CA ASP A 35 17.58 -16.50 -13.83
C ASP A 35 17.63 -15.26 -14.76
N ASN A 36 17.10 -15.32 -15.99
CA ASN A 36 17.23 -14.25 -17.00
C ASN A 36 15.91 -13.66 -17.52
N ASN A 37 14.78 -13.89 -16.85
CA ASN A 37 13.50 -13.33 -17.28
C ASN A 37 13.32 -11.88 -16.81
N LEU A 38 13.59 -10.93 -17.71
CA LEU A 38 13.26 -9.49 -17.56
C LEU A 38 11.78 -9.23 -17.21
N LEU A 39 10.89 -10.21 -17.43
CA LEU A 39 9.50 -10.16 -16.99
C LEU A 39 9.33 -10.10 -15.46
N ILE A 40 10.25 -10.69 -14.68
CA ILE A 40 10.16 -10.69 -13.21
C ILE A 40 10.28 -9.26 -12.66
N PRO A 41 11.35 -8.48 -12.97
CA PRO A 41 11.42 -7.10 -12.51
C PRO A 41 10.31 -6.22 -13.11
N MET A 42 9.87 -6.45 -14.35
CA MET A 42 8.74 -5.70 -14.94
C MET A 42 7.42 -5.92 -14.18
N THR A 43 7.12 -7.16 -13.78
CA THR A 43 5.90 -7.49 -13.03
C THR A 43 5.97 -6.98 -11.60
N MET A 44 7.11 -7.11 -10.92
CA MET A 44 7.29 -6.52 -9.58
C MET A 44 7.16 -5.00 -9.62
N LEU A 45 7.76 -4.33 -10.60
CA LEU A 45 7.67 -2.88 -10.73
C LEU A 45 6.23 -2.43 -11.05
N SER A 46 5.51 -3.18 -11.88
CA SER A 46 4.11 -2.89 -12.20
C SER A 46 3.20 -3.06 -10.98
N LEU A 47 3.39 -4.12 -10.17
CA LEU A 47 2.65 -4.33 -8.93
C LEU A 47 2.97 -3.26 -7.88
N PHE A 48 4.23 -2.83 -7.81
CA PHE A 48 4.65 -1.72 -6.96
C PHE A 48 3.97 -0.42 -7.36
N VAL A 49 4.00 -0.05 -8.65
CA VAL A 49 3.36 1.16 -9.16
C VAL A 49 1.83 1.10 -8.98
N LEU A 50 1.21 -0.06 -9.21
CA LEU A 50 -0.22 -0.27 -8.96
C LEU A 50 -0.58 -0.07 -7.48
N SER A 51 0.21 -0.63 -6.58
CA SER A 51 0.04 -0.44 -5.13
C SER A 51 0.24 1.04 -4.74
N ALA A 52 1.28 1.69 -5.26
CA ALA A 52 1.52 3.11 -5.04
C ALA A 52 0.38 3.99 -5.57
N ALA A 53 -0.21 3.65 -6.72
CA ALA A 53 -1.36 4.36 -7.29
C ALA A 53 -2.62 4.19 -6.44
N LEU A 54 -2.90 2.96 -5.95
CA LEU A 54 -4.03 2.69 -5.05
C LEU A 54 -3.85 3.39 -3.71
N MET A 55 -2.64 3.39 -3.15
CA MET A 55 -2.34 4.14 -1.92
C MET A 55 -2.44 5.64 -2.16
N GLY A 56 -1.94 6.15 -3.29
CA GLY A 56 -2.13 7.54 -3.69
C GLY A 56 -3.61 7.92 -3.75
N LEU A 57 -4.45 7.07 -4.35
CA LEU A 57 -5.91 7.27 -4.34
C LEU A 57 -6.48 7.24 -2.92
N LEU A 58 -6.18 6.24 -2.11
CA LEU A 58 -6.75 6.11 -0.77
C LEU A 58 -6.33 7.24 0.18
N PHE A 59 -5.08 7.71 0.07
CA PHE A 59 -4.52 8.74 0.94
C PHE A 59 -4.78 10.15 0.43
N VAL A 60 -4.75 10.38 -0.88
CA VAL A 60 -4.80 11.73 -1.47
C VAL A 60 -6.22 12.09 -1.90
N TYR A 61 -7.06 11.14 -2.35
CA TYR A 61 -8.39 11.48 -2.88
C TYR A 61 -9.29 12.20 -1.87
N THR A 62 -9.34 11.70 -0.64
CA THR A 62 -10.15 12.29 0.44
C THR A 62 -9.69 13.71 0.84
N PRO A 63 -8.40 13.96 1.13
CA PRO A 63 -7.94 15.32 1.42
C PRO A 63 -7.97 16.23 0.18
N LEU A 64 -7.80 15.71 -1.04
CA LEU A 64 -7.93 16.51 -2.27
C LEU A 64 -9.37 17.02 -2.44
N LYS A 65 -10.37 16.19 -2.15
CA LYS A 65 -11.77 16.61 -2.12
C LYS A 65 -12.02 17.70 -1.08
N LEU A 66 -11.52 17.51 0.14
CA LEU A 66 -11.66 18.51 1.23
C LEU A 66 -10.93 19.83 0.92
N PHE A 67 -9.81 19.75 0.20
CA PHE A 67 -9.04 20.92 -0.25
C PHE A 67 -9.81 21.73 -1.30
N LEU A 68 -10.49 21.05 -2.23
CA LEU A 68 -11.39 21.69 -3.20
C LEU A 68 -12.61 22.34 -2.53
N GLU A 69 -13.06 21.80 -1.40
CA GLU A 69 -14.12 22.39 -0.55
C GLU A 69 -13.61 23.54 0.37
N ASN A 70 -12.40 24.07 0.13
CA ASN A 70 -11.73 25.13 0.91
C ASN A 70 -11.37 24.77 2.37
N GLN A 71 -11.57 23.53 2.80
CA GLN A 71 -11.27 23.06 4.17
C GLN A 71 -9.83 22.56 4.28
N LYS A 72 -8.87 23.44 3.98
CA LYS A 72 -7.43 23.10 3.89
C LYS A 72 -6.85 22.52 5.18
N ASN A 73 -7.30 23.02 6.33
CA ASN A 73 -6.84 22.55 7.64
C ASN A 73 -7.29 21.11 7.92
N GLU A 74 -8.55 20.78 7.64
CA GLU A 74 -9.05 19.42 7.83
C GLU A 74 -8.44 18.43 6.83
N ALA A 75 -8.18 18.87 5.58
CA ALA A 75 -7.48 18.06 4.59
C ALA A 75 -6.09 17.61 5.08
N LEU A 76 -5.32 18.55 5.63
CA LEU A 76 -3.99 18.28 6.18
C LEU A 76 -4.05 17.34 7.38
N VAL A 77 -4.99 17.58 8.31
CA VAL A 77 -5.16 16.71 9.50
C VAL A 77 -5.55 15.29 9.10
N PHE A 78 -6.44 15.12 8.11
CA PHE A 78 -6.81 13.81 7.59
C PHE A 78 -5.63 13.10 6.93
N PHE A 79 -4.88 13.80 6.09
CA PHE A 79 -3.71 13.25 5.43
C PHE A 79 -2.65 12.80 6.45
N LEU A 80 -2.27 13.68 7.39
CA LEU A 80 -1.29 13.35 8.43
C LEU A 80 -1.74 12.19 9.33
N LYS A 81 -3.04 12.11 9.69
CA LYS A 81 -3.55 10.97 10.47
C LYS A 81 -3.43 9.66 9.69
N THR A 82 -3.73 9.68 8.40
CA THR A 82 -3.68 8.47 7.55
C THR A 82 -2.23 8.03 7.35
N VAL A 83 -1.33 8.96 7.03
CA VAL A 83 0.12 8.72 6.91
C VAL A 83 0.73 8.26 8.22
N GLY A 84 0.40 8.92 9.34
CA GLY A 84 0.90 8.55 10.67
C GLY A 84 0.46 7.15 11.10
N THR A 85 -0.79 6.78 10.83
CA THR A 85 -1.30 5.42 11.11
C THR A 85 -0.56 4.38 10.27
N PHE A 86 -0.35 4.66 8.97
CA PHE A 86 0.39 3.76 8.09
C PHE A 86 1.88 3.65 8.48
N ALA A 87 2.49 4.76 8.92
CA ALA A 87 3.86 4.75 9.44
C ALA A 87 4.00 3.86 10.68
N CYS A 88 2.99 3.83 11.57
CA CYS A 88 2.97 2.89 12.69
C CYS A 88 2.99 1.43 12.23
N PHE A 89 2.16 1.07 11.24
CA PHE A 89 2.19 -0.26 10.64
C PHE A 89 3.55 -0.56 9.98
N ALA A 90 4.14 0.41 9.28
CA ALA A 90 5.47 0.26 8.68
C ALA A 90 6.53 -0.03 9.74
N VAL A 91 6.51 0.69 10.88
CA VAL A 91 7.42 0.44 12.01
C VAL A 91 7.20 -0.96 12.57
N VAL A 92 5.95 -1.42 12.76
CA VAL A 92 5.65 -2.78 13.22
C VAL A 92 6.23 -3.83 12.28
N PHE A 93 6.11 -3.66 10.96
CA PHE A 93 6.72 -4.57 9.99
C PHE A 93 8.24 -4.57 10.05
N VAL A 94 8.89 -3.41 10.24
CA VAL A 94 10.35 -3.32 10.41
C VAL A 94 10.79 -4.01 11.71
N VAL A 95 10.07 -3.83 12.81
CA VAL A 95 10.37 -4.49 14.09
C VAL A 95 10.22 -6.01 13.95
N LEU A 96 9.15 -6.49 13.31
CA LEU A 96 8.97 -7.92 13.01
C LEU A 96 10.11 -8.48 12.16
N LEU A 97 10.58 -7.73 11.15
CA LEU A 97 11.70 -8.12 10.30
C LEU A 97 13.03 -8.18 11.07
N LEU A 98 13.24 -7.35 12.09
CA LEU A 98 14.44 -7.40 12.93
C LEU A 98 14.41 -8.53 13.98
N LEU A 99 13.23 -9.09 14.26
CA LEU A 99 13.00 -10.14 15.26
C LEU A 99 13.03 -11.55 14.64
N VAL A 100 12.84 -11.65 13.31
CA VAL A 100 12.95 -12.87 12.49
C VAL A 100 14.36 -13.01 11.92
#